data_AF-A0A9X0D7U6-F1
#
_entry.id   AF-A0A9X0D7U6-F1
#
_cell.length_a   1.000
_cell.length_b   1.000
_cell.length_c   1.000
_cell.angle_alpha   90.00
_cell.angle_beta   90.00
_cell.angle_gamma   90.00
#
_symmetry.space_group_name_H-M   'P 1'
#
loop_
_entity.id
_entity.type
_entity.pdbx_description
1 polymer ?
#
loop_
_entity_poly.entity_id
_entity_poly.type
_entity_poly.pdbx_seq_one_letter_code
_entity_poly.pdbx_strand_id
1 'polypeptide(L)'
;MAASGDVDELFEIRNSFYIGNYQLCINEAQKLHPSSRELAIEKDVYMYRAYTAQGKHRVVLDEVSSSSPSEVQPVRMLADYQQNPSKRDSILKLIEKKLNSSASQRL
;
A
#
# COMPACT_ATOMS: atom_id res chain seq x y z
N MET A 1 34.69 0.60 10.50
CA MET A 1 34.11 -0.73 10.21
C MET A 1 32.68 -0.52 9.77
N ALA A 2 32.44 -0.37 8.46
CA ALA A 2 31.07 -0.22 7.95
C ALA A 2 30.34 -1.56 8.18
N ALA A 3 29.21 -1.51 8.87
CA ALA A 3 28.38 -2.67 9.09
C ALA A 3 28.02 -3.27 7.72
N SER A 4 28.17 -4.59 7.62
CA SER A 4 27.93 -5.41 6.43
C SER A 4 26.60 -4.99 5.80
N GLY A 5 26.66 -4.48 4.58
CA GLY A 5 25.51 -3.94 3.86
C GLY A 5 24.52 -5.03 3.49
N ASP A 6 23.43 -5.10 4.25
CA ASP A 6 22.18 -5.64 3.73
C ASP A 6 21.72 -4.67 2.64
N VAL A 7 21.79 -5.12 1.39
CA VAL A 7 21.30 -4.33 0.26
C VAL A 7 19.80 -4.18 0.46
N ASP A 8 19.33 -2.94 0.62
CA ASP A 8 17.90 -2.65 0.68
C ASP A 8 17.23 -3.02 -0.65
N GLU A 9 16.62 -4.21 -0.70
CA GLU A 9 15.94 -4.74 -1.89
C GLU A 9 14.84 -3.79 -2.40
N LEU A 10 14.26 -2.97 -1.53
CA LEU A 10 13.16 -2.07 -1.87
C LEU A 10 13.64 -0.64 -2.18
N PHE A 11 14.95 -0.38 -2.16
CA PHE A 11 15.52 0.95 -2.31
C PHE A 11 14.96 1.68 -3.55
N GLU A 12 15.06 1.05 -4.72
CA GLU A 12 14.62 1.63 -5.99
C GLU A 12 13.09 1.85 -6.05
N ILE A 13 12.33 0.94 -5.45
CA ILE A 13 10.86 1.01 -5.39
C ILE A 13 10.44 2.19 -4.51
N ARG A 14 11.03 2.31 -3.31
CA ARG A 14 10.78 3.40 -2.37
C ARG A 14 11.16 4.73 -2.98
N ASN A 15 12.38 4.83 -3.52
CA ASN A 15 12.89 6.04 -4.15
C ASN A 15 11.96 6.50 -5.28
N SER A 16 11.64 5.60 -6.23
CA SER A 16 10.76 5.88 -7.37
C SER A 16 9.38 6.36 -6.95
N PHE A 17 8.81 5.76 -5.89
CA PHE A 17 7.52 6.20 -5.35
C PHE A 17 7.60 7.62 -4.78
N TYR A 18 8.60 7.93 -3.96
CA TYR A 18 8.70 9.22 -3.28
C TYR A 18 9.01 10.39 -4.23
N ILE A 19 9.74 10.15 -5.32
CA ILE A 19 9.97 11.17 -6.36
C ILE A 19 8.82 11.33 -7.35
N GLY A 20 7.73 10.56 -7.19
CA GLY A 20 6.55 10.61 -8.06
C GLY A 20 6.67 9.81 -9.36
N ASN A 21 7.75 9.04 -9.55
CA ASN A 21 7.90 8.15 -10.70
C ASN A 21 7.16 6.83 -10.48
N TYR A 22 5.83 6.90 -10.43
CA TYR A 22 4.96 5.78 -10.09
C TYR A 22 5.05 4.62 -11.09
N GLN A 23 5.28 4.91 -12.38
CA GLN A 23 5.39 3.85 -13.38
C GLN A 23 6.67 3.04 -13.19
N LEU A 24 7.78 3.69 -12.86
CA LEU A 24 9.03 2.99 -12.54
C LEU A 24 8.87 2.17 -11.26
N CYS A 25 8.25 2.72 -10.21
CA CYS A 25 7.94 1.99 -8.98
C CYS A 25 7.18 0.68 -9.26
N ILE A 26 6.12 0.73 -10.09
CA ILE A 26 5.35 -0.46 -10.47
C ILE A 26 6.24 -1.47 -11.23
N ASN A 27 7.01 -0.99 -12.20
CA ASN A 27 7.86 -1.86 -13.01
C ASN A 27 8.91 -2.58 -12.16
N GLU A 28 9.57 -1.88 -11.24
CA GLU A 28 10.56 -2.48 -10.34
C GLU A 28 9.91 -3.44 -9.32
N ALA A 29 8.73 -3.09 -8.80
CA ALA A 29 7.96 -3.97 -7.91
C ALA A 29 7.52 -5.29 -8.58
N GLN A 30 7.22 -5.27 -9.88
CA GLN A 30 6.86 -6.48 -10.62
C GLN A 30 8.06 -7.38 -10.93
N LYS A 31 9.25 -6.79 -11.07
CA LYS A 31 10.51 -7.53 -11.33
C LYS A 31 11.13 -8.11 -10.07
N LEU A 32 10.94 -7.47 -8.92
CA LEU A 32 11.57 -7.89 -7.68
C LEU A 32 10.95 -9.18 -7.14
N HIS A 33 11.81 -10.16 -6.88
CA HIS A 33 11.53 -11.38 -6.12
C HIS A 33 12.03 -11.20 -4.68
N PRO A 34 11.16 -10.88 -3.71
CA PRO A 34 11.55 -10.54 -2.35
C PRO A 34 12.14 -11.75 -1.61
N SER A 35 13.17 -11.52 -0.80
CA SER A 35 13.78 -12.58 0.02
C SER A 35 12.92 -13.04 1.20
N SER A 36 11.95 -12.21 1.64
CA SER A 36 11.08 -12.50 2.77
C SER A 36 9.61 -12.15 2.49
N ARG A 37 8.71 -12.71 3.30
CA ARG A 37 7.28 -12.41 3.23
C ARG A 37 7.01 -10.96 3.59
N GLU A 38 7.74 -10.42 4.56
CA GLU A 38 7.63 -9.04 5.04
C GLU A 38 7.99 -8.07 3.92
N LEU A 39 9.09 -8.33 3.19
CA LEU A 39 9.49 -7.53 2.03
C LEU A 39 8.49 -7.65 0.89
N ALA A 40 7.89 -8.83 0.67
CA ALA A 40 6.83 -8.99 -0.33
C ALA A 40 5.59 -8.13 -0.01
N ILE A 41 5.19 -8.08 1.26
CA ILE A 41 4.08 -7.23 1.70
C ILE A 41 4.44 -5.75 1.52
N GLU A 42 5.63 -5.32 1.93
CA GLU A 42 6.06 -3.92 1.78
C GLU A 42 6.15 -3.50 0.31
N LYS A 43 6.71 -4.36 -0.55
CA LYS A 43 6.74 -4.18 -2.00
C LYS A 43 5.33 -3.95 -2.57
N ASP A 44 4.39 -4.81 -2.20
CA ASP A 44 3.01 -4.72 -2.67
C ASP A 44 2.33 -3.44 -2.17
N VAL A 45 2.61 -2.99 -0.94
CA VAL A 45 2.12 -1.70 -0.43
C VAL A 45 2.58 -0.55 -1.33
N TYR A 46 3.86 -0.49 -1.72
CA TYR A 46 4.34 0.57 -2.61
C TYR A 46 3.75 0.46 -4.02
N MET A 47 3.66 -0.75 -4.56
CA MET A 47 3.06 -0.99 -5.88
C MET A 47 1.59 -0.52 -5.94
N TYR A 48 0.77 -0.91 -4.96
CA TYR A 48 -0.64 -0.49 -4.90
C TYR A 48 -0.81 1.00 -4.63
N ARG A 49 0.09 1.61 -3.82
CA ARG A 49 0.10 3.07 -3.65
C ARG A 49 0.43 3.78 -4.96
N ALA A 50 1.38 3.27 -5.74
CA ALA A 50 1.72 3.81 -7.05
C ALA A 50 0.56 3.69 -8.04
N TYR A 51 -0.16 2.55 -8.07
CA TYR A 51 -1.38 2.40 -8.86
C TYR A 51 -2.45 3.42 -8.45
N THR A 52 -2.67 3.59 -7.15
CA THR A 52 -3.62 4.57 -6.61
C THR A 52 -3.24 6.00 -7.02
N ALA A 53 -1.96 6.36 -6.93
CA ALA A 53 -1.45 7.68 -7.32
C ALA A 53 -1.60 7.97 -8.83
N GLN A 54 -1.57 6.94 -9.68
CA GLN A 54 -1.85 7.06 -11.11
C GLN A 54 -3.36 7.10 -11.45
N GLY A 55 -4.26 7.04 -10.47
CA GLY A 55 -5.70 6.96 -10.70
C GLY A 55 -6.17 5.58 -11.18
N LYS A 56 -5.32 4.55 -11.10
CA LYS A 56 -5.65 3.18 -11.50
C LYS A 56 -6.28 2.40 -10.35
N HIS A 57 -7.32 2.97 -9.73
CA HIS A 57 -7.95 2.42 -8.51
C HIS A 57 -8.52 1.03 -8.71
N ARG A 58 -9.05 0.75 -9.90
CA ARG A 58 -9.65 -0.55 -10.23
C ARG A 58 -8.69 -1.72 -10.05
N VAL A 59 -7.41 -1.55 -10.40
CA VAL A 59 -6.38 -2.59 -10.21
C VAL A 59 -6.27 -2.96 -8.74
N VAL A 60 -6.19 -1.96 -7.86
CA VAL A 60 -6.09 -2.17 -6.41
C VAL A 60 -7.38 -2.81 -5.85
N LEU A 61 -8.55 -2.41 -6.37
CA LEU A 61 -9.85 -2.96 -5.95
C LEU A 61 -10.11 -4.39 -6.45
N ASP A 62 -9.49 -4.80 -7.54
CA ASP A 62 -9.60 -6.15 -8.08
C ASP A 62 -8.58 -7.10 -7.42
N GLU A 63 -7.35 -6.63 -7.15
CA GLU A 63 -6.27 -7.49 -6.63
C GLU A 63 -6.24 -7.62 -5.09
N VAL A 64 -6.60 -6.57 -4.33
CA VAL A 64 -6.45 -6.58 -2.86
C VAL A 64 -7.69 -7.13 -2.14
N SER A 65 -7.90 -8.44 -2.05
CA SER A 65 -9.11 -8.97 -1.40
C SER A 65 -9.13 -8.85 0.14
N SER A 66 -10.19 -9.32 0.80
CA SER A 66 -10.28 -9.40 2.27
C SER A 66 -9.30 -10.40 2.89
N SER A 67 -8.75 -11.35 2.12
CA SER A 67 -7.70 -12.28 2.57
C SER A 67 -6.29 -11.70 2.42
N SER A 68 -6.16 -10.54 1.76
CA SER A 68 -4.87 -9.88 1.61
C SER A 68 -4.36 -9.33 2.94
N PRO A 69 -3.02 -9.18 3.11
CA PRO A 69 -2.39 -8.69 4.32
C PRO A 69 -3.03 -7.40 4.86
N SER A 70 -3.06 -7.25 6.18
CA SER A 70 -3.67 -6.10 6.84
C SER A 70 -3.04 -4.76 6.43
N GLU A 71 -1.78 -4.80 6.03
CA GLU A 71 -0.90 -3.71 5.64
C GLU A 71 -1.32 -3.07 4.31
N VAL A 72 -1.91 -3.85 3.39
CA VAL A 72 -2.40 -3.34 2.08
C VAL A 72 -3.86 -2.88 2.13
N GLN A 73 -4.62 -3.27 3.17
CA GLN A 73 -6.03 -2.90 3.32
C GLN A 73 -6.29 -1.38 3.34
N PRO A 74 -5.45 -0.53 3.99
CA PRO A 74 -5.60 0.92 3.93
C PRO A 74 -5.50 1.47 2.51
N VAL A 75 -4.65 0.88 1.67
CA VAL A 75 -4.48 1.30 0.26
C VAL A 75 -5.73 0.98 -0.54
N ARG A 76 -6.32 -0.21 -0.36
CA ARG A 76 -7.62 -0.57 -0.96
C ARG A 76 -8.72 0.40 -0.54
N MET A 77 -8.78 0.75 0.76
CA MET A 77 -9.78 1.68 1.27
C MET A 77 -9.63 3.09 0.67
N LEU A 78 -8.39 3.56 0.51
CA LEU A 78 -8.10 4.82 -0.17
C LEU A 78 -8.53 4.76 -1.64
N ALA A 79 -8.24 3.66 -2.34
CA ALA A 79 -8.66 3.46 -3.72
C ALA A 79 -10.20 3.48 -3.86
N ASP A 80 -10.94 2.83 -2.96
CA ASP A 80 -12.42 2.84 -2.96
C ASP A 80 -12.97 4.26 -2.72
N TYR A 81 -12.38 5.00 -1.77
CA TYR A 81 -12.74 6.38 -1.47
C TYR A 81 -12.55 7.33 -2.67
N GLN A 82 -11.45 7.15 -3.41
CA GLN A 82 -11.15 7.95 -4.60
C GLN A 82 -12.02 7.57 -5.80
N GLN A 83 -12.25 6.27 -6.02
CA GLN A 83 -13.02 5.74 -7.14
C GLN A 83 -14.53 5.98 -7.02
N ASN A 84 -15.08 5.97 -5.79
CA ASN A 84 -16.52 6.02 -5.54
C ASN A 84 -16.92 7.23 -4.68
N PRO A 85 -17.16 8.41 -5.29
CA PRO A 85 -17.55 9.62 -4.55
C PRO A 85 -18.79 9.44 -3.65
N SER A 86 -19.76 8.63 -4.07
CA SER A 86 -20.98 8.35 -3.31
C SER A 86 -20.75 7.53 -2.04
N LYS A 87 -19.64 6.79 -1.95
CA LYS A 87 -19.29 5.96 -0.78
C LYS A 87 -18.43 6.69 0.24
N ARG A 88 -17.95 7.91 -0.08
CA ARG A 88 -16.98 8.64 0.76
C ARG A 88 -17.40 8.76 2.22
N ASP A 89 -18.62 9.22 2.47
CA ASP A 89 -19.13 9.38 3.83
C ASP A 89 -19.19 8.06 4.60
N SER A 90 -19.58 6.98 3.92
CA SER A 90 -19.64 5.64 4.53
C SER A 90 -18.25 5.11 4.88
N ILE A 91 -17.25 5.38 4.03
CA ILE A 91 -15.86 4.97 4.25
C ILE A 91 -15.25 5.79 5.39
N LEU A 92 -15.50 7.10 5.45
CA LEU A 92 -15.03 7.96 6.54
C LEU A 92 -15.59 7.51 7.90
N LYS A 93 -16.89 7.25 7.99
CA LYS A 93 -17.52 6.70 9.21
C LYS A 93 -16.90 5.36 9.63
N LEU A 94 -16.56 4.51 8.67
CA LEU A 94 -15.88 3.24 8.95
C LEU A 94 -14.48 3.46 9.53
N ILE A 95 -13.72 4.42 8.98
CA ILE A 95 -12.39 4.79 9.48
C ILE A 95 -12.49 5.33 10.90
N GLU A 96 -13.42 6.26 11.17
CA GLU A 96 -13.66 6.82 12.51
C GLU A 96 -13.99 5.72 13.52
N LYS A 97 -14.89 4.80 13.16
CA LYS A 97 -15.22 3.65 14.02
C LYS A 97 -14.00 2.78 14.32
N LYS A 98 -13.17 2.49 13.32
CA LYS A 98 -11.93 1.70 13.50
C LYS A 98 -10.96 2.41 14.44
N LEU A 99 -10.69 3.69 14.23
CA LEU A 99 -9.79 4.48 15.07
C LEU A 99 -10.26 4.53 16.53
N ASN A 100 -11.56 4.75 16.75
CA ASN A 100 -12.13 4.76 18.10
C ASN A 100 -12.04 3.38 18.77
N SER A 101 -12.28 2.29 18.03
CA SER A 101 -12.15 0.93 18.58
C SER A 101 -10.71 0.56 18.94
N SER A 102 -9.73 1.02 18.15
CA SER A 102 -8.30 0.79 18.42
C SER A 102 -7.81 1.60 19.62
N ALA A 103 -8.36 2.81 19.83
CA ALA A 103 -8.06 3.62 21.01
C ALA A 103 -8.61 2.98 22.30
N SER A 104 -9.79 2.37 22.25
CA SER A 104 -10.39 1.67 23.39
C SER A 104 -9.69 0.36 23.79
N GLN A 105 -8.91 -0.27 22.91
CA GLN A 105 -8.13 -1.48 23.22
C GLN A 105 -6.78 -1.20 23.89
N ARG A 106 -6.38 0.07 24.03
CA ARG A 106 -5.11 0.48 24.65
C ARG A 106 -5.25 0.99 26.09
N LEU A 107 -6.45 0.90 26.66
CA LEU A 107 -6.79 1.20 28.06
C LEU A 107 -7.30 -0.09 28.72
#